data_AF-T1B017-F1
#
_entry.id   AF-T1B017-F1
#
_cell.length_a   1.000
_cell.length_b   1.000
_cell.length_c   1.000
_cell.angle_alpha   90.00
_cell.angle_beta   90.00
_cell.angle_gamma   90.00
#
_symmetry.space_group_name_H-M   'P 1'
#
loop_
_entity.id
_entity.type
_entity.pdbx_description
1 polymer ?
#
loop_
_entity_poly.entity_id
_entity_poly.type
_entity_poly.pdbx_seq_one_letter_code
_entity_poly.pdbx_strand_id
1 'polypeptide(L)' 'MKTLREMQDSLYARAKTEKDAKFNTLMDKICRSDVLKEAWNLVYKNRGSPGIDGESVKGEGERGRVP' A
#
# COMPACT_ATOMS: atom_id res chain seq x y z
N MET A 1 3.42 -3.01 24.84
CA MET A 1 2.64 -2.55 23.67
C MET A 1 3.05 -3.41 22.48
N LYS A 2 2.11 -3.85 21.65
CA LYS A 2 2.47 -4.51 20.39
C LYS A 2 3.06 -3.49 19.42
N THR A 3 4.17 -3.83 18.79
CA THR A 3 4.77 -3.03 17.72
C THR A 3 3.94 -3.17 16.44
N LEU A 4 4.12 -2.23 15.50
CA LEU A 4 3.49 -2.31 14.17
C LEU A 4 3.84 -3.62 13.44
N ARG A 5 5.11 -4.05 13.55
CA ARG A 5 5.60 -5.27 12.91
C ARG A 5 4.93 -6.53 13.50
N GLU A 6 4.83 -6.61 14.82
CA GLU A 6 4.13 -7.72 15.48
C GLU A 6 2.64 -7.80 15.07
N MET A 7 1.99 -6.64 14.85
CA MET A 7 0.62 -6.60 14.34
C MET A 7 0.54 -7.09 12.88
N GLN A 8 1.47 -6.65 12.03
CA GLN A 8 1.55 -7.07 10.63
C GLN A 8 1.81 -8.57 10.50
N ASP A 9 2.75 -9.12 11.27
CA ASP A 9 3.12 -10.54 11.22
C ASP A 9 1.95 -11.43 11.67
N SER A 10 1.22 -11.02 12.70
CA SER A 10 0.03 -11.73 13.18
C SER A 10 -1.11 -11.72 12.14
N LEU A 11 -1.35 -10.58 11.49
CA LEU A 11 -2.34 -10.46 10.42
C LEU A 11 -1.95 -11.30 9.20
N TYR A 12 -0.68 -11.26 8.80
CA TYR A 12 -0.15 -12.05 7.70
C TYR A 12 -0.28 -13.55 7.96
N ALA A 13 0.15 -14.02 9.14
CA ALA A 13 0.04 -15.42 9.52
C ALA A 13 -1.41 -15.89 9.43
N ARG A 14 -2.35 -15.11 9.98
CA ARG A 14 -3.77 -15.45 9.93
C ARG A 14 -4.34 -15.48 8.51
N ALA A 15 -3.99 -14.51 7.67
CA ALA A 15 -4.40 -14.49 6.27
C ALA A 15 -3.86 -15.69 5.47
N LYS A 16 -2.70 -16.23 5.85
CA LYS A 16 -2.12 -17.43 5.23
C LYS A 16 -2.73 -18.73 5.71
N THR A 17 -3.16 -18.81 6.98
CA THR A 17 -3.78 -20.01 7.54
C THR A 17 -5.27 -20.11 7.21
N GLU A 18 -5.98 -18.99 7.20
CA GLU A 18 -7.43 -18.92 6.98
C GLU A 18 -7.72 -18.25 5.63
N LYS A 19 -7.76 -19.04 4.54
CA LYS A 19 -7.96 -18.51 3.18
C LYS A 19 -9.29 -17.76 3.00
N ASP A 20 -10.31 -18.10 3.78
CA ASP A 20 -11.64 -17.49 3.74
C ASP A 20 -11.83 -16.39 4.80
N ALA A 21 -10.79 -16.02 5.55
CA ALA A 21 -10.88 -14.96 6.54
C ALA A 21 -11.20 -13.62 5.88
N LYS A 22 -12.32 -13.01 6.28
CA LYS A 22 -12.76 -11.71 5.79
C LYS A 22 -12.33 -10.61 6.74
N PHE A 23 -11.32 -9.82 6.35
CA PHE A 23 -10.82 -8.69 7.13
C PHE A 23 -11.59 -7.39 6.81
N ASN A 24 -12.92 -7.44 6.74
CA ASN A 24 -13.75 -6.32 6.26
C ASN A 24 -13.53 -5.03 7.08
N THR A 25 -13.45 -5.14 8.41
CA THR A 25 -13.16 -3.98 9.28
C THR A 25 -11.74 -3.44 9.11
N LEU A 26 -10.78 -4.28 8.71
CA LEU A 26 -9.43 -3.81 8.40
C LEU A 26 -9.43 -3.07 7.06
N MET A 27 -10.15 -3.59 6.06
CA MET A 27 -10.30 -2.93 4.76
C MET A 27 -10.96 -1.56 4.90
N ASP A 28 -12.01 -1.46 5.70
CA ASP A 28 -12.64 -0.16 6.04
C ASP A 28 -11.60 0.84 6.58
N LYS A 29 -10.73 0.40 7.49
CA LYS A 29 -9.68 1.25 8.06
C LYS A 29 -8.57 1.60 7.07
N ILE A 30 -8.18 0.67 6.18
CA ILE A 30 -7.14 0.88 5.16
C ILE A 30 -7.65 1.81 4.06
N CYS A 31 -8.92 1.67 3.67
CA CYS A 31 -9.55 2.45 2.61
C CYS A 31 -9.95 3.87 3.04
N ARG A 32 -9.67 4.27 4.29
CA ARG A 32 -9.89 5.66 4.72
C ARG A 32 -9.03 6.62 3.91
N SER A 33 -9.61 7.76 3.55
CA SER A 33 -8.96 8.75 2.69
C SER A 33 -7.64 9.28 3.23
N ASP A 34 -7.49 9.42 4.56
CA ASP A 34 -6.25 9.87 5.19
C ASP A 34 -5.13 8.83 5.07
N VAL A 35 -5.46 7.56 5.29
CA VAL A 35 -4.54 6.43 5.16
C VAL A 35 -4.10 6.25 3.71
N LEU A 36 -5.04 6.27 2.76
CA LEU A 36 -4.74 6.15 1.34
C LEU A 36 -3.86 7.29 0.83
N LYS A 37 -4.11 8.53 1.29
CA LYS A 37 -3.30 9.69 0.93
C LYS A 37 -1.86 9.53 1.40
N GLU A 38 -1.64 9.05 2.62
CA GLU A 38 -0.28 8.84 3.13
C GLU A 38 0.41 7.67 2.43
N ALA A 39 -0.31 6.58 2.16
CA ALA A 39 0.20 5.48 1.36
C ALA A 39 0.66 5.96 -0.04
N TRP A 40 -0.14 6.81 -0.70
CA TRP A 40 0.23 7.41 -1.98
C TRP A 40 1.47 8.29 -1.87
N ASN A 41 1.58 9.14 -0.84
CA ASN A 41 2.77 9.96 -0.61
C ASN A 41 4.04 9.10 -0.48
N LEU A 42 3.94 7.96 0.22
CA LEU A 42 5.06 7.02 0.36
C LEU A 42 5.44 6.37 -0.97
N VAL A 43 4.46 5.94 -1.78
CA VAL A 43 4.72 5.39 -3.13
C VAL A 43 5.36 6.43 -4.02
N TYR A 44 4.85 7.67 -4.01
CA TYR A 44 5.38 8.79 -4.78
C TYR A 44 6.83 9.10 -4.43
N LYS A 45 7.14 9.24 -3.13
CA LYS A 45 8.51 9.51 -2.64
C LYS A 45 9.50 8.42 -3.02
N ASN A 46 9.05 7.16 -3.03
CA ASN A 46 9.92 6.01 -3.31
C ASN A 46 9.94 5.60 -4.79
N ARG A 47 9.33 6.37 -5.70
CA ARG A 47 9.20 6.02 -7.14
C ARG A 47 8.66 4.60 -7.29
N GLY A 48 7.52 4.34 -6.65
CA GLY A 48 6.94 3.01 -6.54
C GLY A 48 6.77 2.30 -7.89
N SER A 49 6.70 0.97 -7.82
CA SER A 49 6.58 0.10 -9.00
C SER A 49 5.35 0.42 -9.84
N PRO A 50 5.38 0.08 -11.15
CA PRO A 50 4.23 0.26 -12.02
C PRO A 50 2.97 -0.37 -11.44
N GLY A 51 1.83 0.30 -11.64
CA GLY A 51 0.52 -0.25 -11.33
C GLY A 51 0.17 -1.45 -12.20
N ILE A 52 -1.01 -2.03 -11.98
CA ILE A 52 -1.57 -3.09 -12.83
C ILE A 52 -1.83 -2.60 -14.27
N ASP A 53 -1.97 -1.29 -14.44
CA ASP A 53 -2.04 -0.58 -15.72
C ASP A 53 -0.67 -0.44 -16.41
N GLY A 54 0.42 -0.80 -15.74
CA GLY A 54 1.78 -0.65 -16.25
C GLY A 54 2.33 0.77 -16.15
N GLU A 55 1.61 1.70 -15.52
CA GLU A 55 2.07 3.08 -15.35
C GLU A 55 2.91 3.23 -14.07
N SER A 56 4.14 3.71 -14.23
CA SER A 56 4.99 4.09 -13.11
C SER A 56 4.60 5.45 -12.57
N VAL A 57 4.70 5.62 -11.25
CA VAL A 57 4.58 6.93 -10.63
C VAL A 57 5.77 7.79 -11.06
N LYS A 58 5.52 8.74 -11.97
CA LYS A 58 6.53 9.71 -12.42
C LYS A 58 6.95 10.57 -11.24
N GLY A 59 8.08 10.23 -10.63
CA GLY A 59 8.75 11.08 -9.65
C GLY A 59 9.19 12.39 -10.30
N GLU A 60 9.34 13.44 -9.49
CA GLU A 60 9.92 14.71 -9.94
C GLU A 60 11.29 14.45 -10.60
N GLY A 61 11.32 14.55 -11.93
CA GLY A 61 12.45 14.17 -12.78
C GLY A 61 12.05 13.80 -14.23
N GLU A 62 10.81 13.37 -14.48
CA GLU A 62 10.36 12.88 -15.80
C GLU A 62 9.22 13.70 -16.43
N ARG A 63 9.17 15.01 -16.13
CA ARG A 63 8.40 15.99 -16.92
C ARG A 63 9.27 16.65 -18.01
N GLY A 64 10.21 15.90 -18.58
CA GLY A 64 11.21 16.43 -19.50
C GLY A 64 11.86 15.40 -20.39
N ARG A 65 11.07 14.53 -21.03
CA ARG A 65 11.48 13.92 -22.31
C ARG A 65 10.24 13.42 -23.05
N VAL A 66 9.72 14.28 -23.91
CA VAL A 66 9.03 13.85 -25.13
C VAL A 66 10.14 13.78 -26.20
N PRO A 67 10.12 12.83 -27.15
CA PRO A 67 11.00 12.91 -28.32
C PRO A 67 10.88 14.25 -29.04
#